data_AF-A0A7V8REB0-F1
#
_entry.id   AF-A0A7V8REB0-F1
#
_cell.length_a   1.000
_cell.length_b   1.000
_cell.length_c   1.000
_cell.angle_alpha   90.00
_cell.angle_beta   90.00
_cell.angle_gamma   90.00
#
_symmetry.space_group_name_H-M   'P 1'
#
loop_
_entity.id
_entity.type
_entity.pdbx_description
1 polymer ?
#
loop_
_entity_poly.entity_id
_entity_poly.type
_entity_poly.pdbx_seq_one_letter_code
_entity_poly.pdbx_strand_id
1 'polypeptide(L)'
;MTDQARILTIAGSDSGGGAGIQADIKTITMLGGHAMTAITAITAQNSRGVDAVQVLETAMVIAQIDAVARDFGLDAIKIGMLGSPAIAEALADWLVAHPGIPVIFDPVMIASSGAVLADEATITAFRRLMACATLVTPNLPELEALGGEAAVLELAPALLVKGGHAGGDTVTDRLVTREGEVARWSDPRIDSPHSHGTGCTLSIAIATLLGQGVPMEAAIERARRFVRLALRDAPGLVASNGPMGHQRVRNDALAPGWHLNQVTLGATDYAASVTFYRALGLTQIVDSPDNGYARFEADNGATLSIHVGEAVGGAMVYLECADLDARVAALASEGFAIDQDPIDESWGWREARLSDPAGNVLCLYFGGENRRYPPWRIATE
;
A
#
# COMPACT_ATOMS: atom_id res chain seq x y z
N MET A 1 24.01 -5.02 2.76
CA MET A 1 23.05 -4.13 3.46
C MET A 1 21.77 -4.15 2.65
N THR A 2 20.62 -4.42 3.26
CA THR A 2 19.34 -4.27 2.57
C THR A 2 19.12 -2.79 2.32
N ASP A 3 19.26 -2.33 1.07
CA ASP A 3 19.02 -0.95 0.62
C ASP A 3 17.53 -0.63 0.71
N GLN A 4 17.03 -0.49 1.93
CA GLN A 4 15.67 -0.07 2.18
C GLN A 4 15.59 1.44 2.01
N ALA A 5 14.85 1.91 1.00
CA ALA A 5 14.73 3.35 0.75
C ALA A 5 14.17 4.09 1.97
N ARG A 6 14.86 5.15 2.40
CA ARG A 6 14.56 5.98 3.58
C ARG A 6 13.71 7.16 3.14
N ILE A 7 12.43 7.11 3.45
CA ILE A 7 11.43 8.05 2.93
C ILE A 7 10.94 8.94 4.06
N LEU A 8 11.09 10.26 3.88
CA LEU A 8 10.56 11.24 4.82
C LEU A 8 9.21 11.77 4.32
N THR A 9 8.16 11.61 5.13
CA THR A 9 6.91 12.37 4.96
C THR A 9 6.88 13.59 5.88
N ILE A 10 6.51 14.74 5.32
CA ILE A 10 6.32 16.00 6.02
C ILE A 10 4.84 16.38 5.88
N ALA A 11 4.03 16.05 6.88
CA ALA A 11 2.58 16.17 6.79
C ALA A 11 1.90 16.23 8.17
N GLY A 12 0.60 16.50 8.18
CA GLY A 12 -0.24 16.42 9.38
C GLY A 12 -0.53 14.97 9.81
N SER A 13 -0.79 14.80 11.10
CA SER A 13 -1.27 13.56 11.70
C SER A 13 -2.80 13.53 11.70
N ASP A 14 -3.36 12.52 11.04
CA ASP A 14 -4.79 12.17 11.07
C ASP A 14 -5.04 11.11 12.16
N SER A 15 -5.79 11.47 13.20
CA SER A 15 -6.13 10.55 14.29
C SER A 15 -7.02 9.38 13.86
N GLY A 16 -7.77 9.50 12.76
CA GLY A 16 -8.52 8.39 12.16
C GLY A 16 -7.62 7.39 11.40
N GLY A 17 -6.38 7.77 11.10
CA GLY A 17 -5.38 6.94 10.46
C GLY A 17 -5.67 6.58 9.00
N GLY A 18 -6.57 7.30 8.34
CA GLY A 18 -6.94 7.08 6.93
C GLY A 18 -6.17 7.95 5.95
N ALA A 19 -5.64 9.09 6.39
CA ALA A 19 -4.82 10.01 5.61
C ALA A 19 -3.56 10.42 6.40
N GLY A 20 -2.94 11.54 6.01
CA GLY A 20 -1.81 12.14 6.71
C GLY A 20 -0.59 11.21 6.83
N ILE A 21 0.23 11.45 7.86
CA ILE A 21 1.42 10.63 8.11
C ILE A 21 1.08 9.15 8.36
N GLN A 22 -0.13 8.82 8.81
CA GLN A 22 -0.55 7.44 9.05
C GLN A 22 -0.72 6.67 7.74
N ALA A 23 -1.38 7.25 6.74
CA ALA A 23 -1.46 6.66 5.40
C ALA A 23 -0.08 6.58 4.75
N ASP A 24 0.76 7.60 4.96
CA ASP A 24 2.13 7.64 4.47
C ASP A 24 2.98 6.48 5.03
N ILE A 25 3.02 6.30 6.36
CA ILE A 25 3.76 5.20 7.01
C ILE A 25 3.29 3.84 6.50
N LYS A 26 1.97 3.61 6.43
CA LYS A 26 1.40 2.35 5.93
C LYS A 26 1.87 2.07 4.51
N THR A 27 1.80 3.07 3.65
CA THR A 27 2.17 2.93 2.24
C THR A 27 3.66 2.66 2.06
N ILE A 28 4.53 3.43 2.74
CA ILE A 28 5.98 3.22 2.73
C ILE A 28 6.31 1.80 3.20
N THR A 29 5.73 1.37 4.33
CA THR A 29 5.95 0.05 4.91
C THR A 29 5.55 -1.06 3.94
N MET A 30 4.37 -0.93 3.32
CA MET A 30 3.86 -1.94 2.38
C MET A 30 4.64 -1.99 1.07
N LEU A 31 5.27 -0.89 0.66
CA LEU A 31 6.20 -0.84 -0.47
C LEU A 31 7.64 -1.23 -0.10
N GLY A 32 7.88 -1.62 1.16
CA GLY A 32 9.17 -2.06 1.65
C GLY A 32 10.18 -0.92 1.88
N GLY A 33 9.74 0.32 2.08
CA GLY A 33 10.59 1.44 2.49
C GLY A 33 10.68 1.60 4.02
N HIS A 34 11.63 2.39 4.49
CA HIS A 34 11.73 2.84 5.88
C HIS A 34 11.07 4.21 6.02
N ALA A 35 10.01 4.29 6.84
CA ALA A 35 9.23 5.52 7.01
C ALA A 35 9.79 6.42 8.11
N MET A 36 10.09 7.66 7.76
CA MET A 36 10.41 8.74 8.69
C MET A 36 9.36 9.84 8.58
N THR A 37 9.12 10.58 9.66
CA THR A 37 8.08 11.61 9.70
C THR A 37 8.57 12.92 10.29
N ALA A 38 8.14 14.03 9.72
CA ALA A 38 8.11 15.33 10.38
C ALA A 38 6.66 15.83 10.43
N ILE A 39 6.10 15.89 11.64
CA ILE A 39 4.69 16.24 11.85
C ILE A 39 4.55 17.77 11.82
N THR A 40 3.66 18.26 10.96
CA THR A 40 3.38 19.71 10.79
C THR A 40 2.19 20.19 11.61
N ALA A 41 1.21 19.31 11.82
CA ALA A 41 0.02 19.55 12.61
C ALA A 41 -0.54 18.22 13.13
N ILE A 42 -1.32 18.29 14.20
CA ILE A 42 -2.14 17.18 14.68
C ILE A 42 -3.61 17.55 14.50
N THR A 43 -4.42 16.59 14.02
CA THR A 43 -5.87 16.78 13.89
C THR A 43 -6.61 15.81 14.80
N ALA A 44 -7.67 16.30 15.46
CA ALA A 44 -8.74 15.46 15.98
C ALA A 44 -9.70 15.24 14.81
N GLN A 45 -9.52 14.14 14.10
CA GLN A 45 -10.14 13.83 12.81
C GLN A 45 -10.65 12.40 12.82
N ASN A 46 -11.78 12.20 12.17
CA ASN A 46 -12.41 10.90 11.98
C ASN A 46 -13.14 10.89 10.62
N SER A 47 -13.83 9.80 10.29
CA SER A 47 -14.52 9.67 9.00
C SER A 47 -15.67 10.67 8.78
N ARG A 48 -16.12 11.37 9.83
CA ARG A 48 -17.19 12.37 9.76
C ARG A 48 -16.68 13.79 9.55
N GLY A 49 -15.40 14.06 9.86
CA GLY A 49 -14.88 15.42 9.80
C GLY A 49 -13.61 15.65 10.63
N VAL A 50 -13.28 16.92 10.77
CA VAL A 50 -12.17 17.44 11.58
C VAL A 50 -12.76 18.31 12.69
N ASP A 51 -12.57 17.91 13.94
CA ASP A 51 -13.10 18.60 15.12
C ASP A 51 -12.12 19.65 15.68
N ALA A 52 -10.81 19.41 15.54
CA ALA A 52 -9.77 20.34 15.95
C ALA A 52 -8.49 20.16 15.14
N VAL A 53 -7.74 21.25 14.98
CA VAL A 53 -6.42 21.27 14.35
C VAL A 53 -5.48 22.06 15.23
N GLN A 54 -4.31 21.49 15.52
CA GLN A 54 -3.21 22.19 16.17
C GLN A 54 -1.98 22.11 15.27
N VAL A 55 -1.55 23.27 14.78
CA VAL A 55 -0.31 23.41 14.00
C VAL A 55 0.88 23.43 14.96
N LEU A 56 1.95 22.74 14.61
CA LEU A 56 3.18 22.73 15.40
C LEU A 56 4.02 23.97 15.11
N GLU A 57 4.84 24.36 16.09
CA GLU A 57 5.83 25.42 15.92
C GLU A 57 6.81 25.07 14.80
N THR A 58 7.07 26.02 13.89
CA THR A 58 7.97 25.84 12.74
C THR A 58 9.34 25.30 13.15
N ALA A 59 9.91 25.80 14.24
CA ALA A 59 11.20 25.34 14.75
C ALA A 59 11.21 23.85 15.12
N MET A 60 10.10 23.32 15.66
CA MET A 60 9.97 21.90 15.96
C MET A 60 9.83 21.06 14.70
N VAL A 61 9.14 21.56 13.67
CA VAL A 61 9.04 20.85 12.37
C VAL A 61 10.42 20.71 11.74
N ILE A 62 11.19 21.80 11.66
CA ILE A 62 12.55 21.77 11.09
C ILE A 62 13.48 20.88 11.94
N ALA A 63 13.39 20.94 13.27
CA ALA A 63 14.18 20.08 14.15
C ALA A 63 13.92 18.58 13.95
N GLN A 64 12.67 18.17 13.66
CA GLN A 64 12.35 16.79 13.30
C GLN A 64 13.03 16.37 11.99
N ILE A 65 12.98 17.23 10.97
CA ILE A 65 13.60 16.99 9.66
C ILE A 65 15.12 16.84 9.82
N ASP A 66 15.76 17.78 10.53
CA ASP A 66 17.21 17.74 10.77
C ASP A 66 17.65 16.49 11.54
N ALA A 67 16.86 16.07 12.53
CA ALA A 67 17.18 14.89 13.33
C ALA A 67 17.25 13.62 12.48
N VAL A 68 16.25 13.38 11.63
CA VAL A 68 16.22 12.18 10.78
C VAL A 68 17.17 12.28 9.60
N ALA A 69 17.30 13.46 8.98
CA ALA A 69 18.19 13.66 7.85
C ALA A 69 19.67 13.47 8.23
N ARG A 70 20.07 13.89 9.43
CA ARG A 70 21.46 13.77 9.91
C ARG A 70 21.85 12.34 10.26
N ASP A 71 20.93 11.56 10.82
CA ASP A 71 21.20 10.21 11.31
C ASP A 71 21.02 9.16 10.21
N PHE A 72 19.83 9.14 9.59
CA PHE A 72 19.47 8.10 8.64
C PHE A 72 19.88 8.46 7.22
N GLY A 73 19.88 9.75 6.85
CA GLY A 73 19.87 10.20 5.45
C GLY A 73 18.50 10.05 4.79
N LEU A 74 18.31 10.65 3.61
CA LEU A 74 17.03 10.70 2.90
C LEU A 74 17.18 10.25 1.45
N ASP A 75 16.34 9.31 1.01
CA ASP A 75 16.29 8.87 -0.40
C ASP A 75 15.16 9.54 -1.19
N ALA A 76 14.08 9.96 -0.53
CA ALA A 76 13.06 10.83 -1.09
C ALA A 76 12.24 11.51 0.01
N ILE A 77 11.59 12.62 -0.34
CA ILE A 77 10.70 13.39 0.53
C ILE A 77 9.32 13.49 -0.11
N LYS A 78 8.28 13.33 0.70
CA LYS A 78 6.92 13.76 0.36
C LYS A 78 6.49 14.88 1.27
N ILE A 79 5.92 15.93 0.68
CA ILE A 79 5.35 17.07 1.40
C ILE A 79 3.83 17.00 1.22
N GLY A 80 3.10 16.93 2.32
CA GLY A 80 1.63 16.94 2.34
C GLY A 80 1.09 18.22 2.98
N MET A 81 0.06 18.08 3.81
CA MET A 81 -0.53 19.21 4.55
C MET A 81 0.49 19.87 5.48
N LEU A 82 0.71 21.18 5.32
CA LEU A 82 1.65 21.96 6.14
C LEU A 82 0.95 22.80 7.23
N GLY A 83 -0.24 23.34 6.95
CA GLY A 83 -1.06 24.09 7.91
C GLY A 83 -0.54 25.49 8.28
N SER A 84 0.63 25.93 7.79
CA SER A 84 1.16 27.28 8.04
C SER A 84 2.08 27.76 6.92
N PRO A 85 1.96 29.03 6.48
CA PRO A 85 2.92 29.65 5.56
C PRO A 85 4.35 29.64 6.11
N ALA A 86 4.53 29.85 7.42
CA ALA A 86 5.85 29.88 8.04
C ALA A 86 6.57 28.52 7.96
N ILE A 87 5.81 27.41 8.09
CA ILE A 87 6.34 26.06 7.86
C ILE A 87 6.75 25.88 6.40
N ALA A 88 5.91 26.30 5.46
CA ALA A 88 6.20 26.21 4.03
C ALA A 88 7.46 26.97 3.62
N GLU A 89 7.61 28.20 4.10
CA GLU A 89 8.79 29.04 3.85
C GLU A 89 10.07 28.43 4.42
N ALA A 90 10.05 28.02 5.70
CA ALA A 90 11.21 27.41 6.34
C ALA A 90 11.60 26.05 5.71
N LEU A 91 10.61 25.26 5.29
CA LEU A 91 10.85 24.02 4.57
C LEU A 91 11.48 24.29 3.20
N ALA A 92 11.02 25.31 2.47
CA ALA A 92 11.65 25.70 1.21
C ALA A 92 13.11 26.12 1.41
N ASP A 93 13.43 26.89 2.45
CA ASP A 93 14.82 27.23 2.79
C ASP A 93 15.66 25.97 3.06
N TRP A 94 15.10 25.03 3.83
CA TRP A 94 15.77 23.77 4.14
C TRP A 94 16.05 22.93 2.88
N LEU A 95 15.07 22.82 1.97
CA LEU A 95 15.21 22.07 0.71
C LEU A 95 16.25 22.70 -0.23
N VAL A 96 16.30 24.04 -0.31
CA VAL A 96 17.33 24.74 -1.10
C VAL A 96 18.74 24.44 -0.58
N ALA A 97 18.90 24.31 0.75
CA ALA A 97 20.16 23.95 1.36
C ALA A 97 20.55 22.47 1.17
N HIS A 98 19.60 21.60 0.80
CA HIS A 98 19.78 20.15 0.65
C HIS A 98 19.32 19.65 -0.74
N PRO A 99 19.97 20.08 -1.83
CA PRO A 99 19.56 19.69 -3.18
C PRO A 99 19.86 18.21 -3.48
N GLY A 100 19.20 17.67 -4.51
CA GLY A 100 19.47 16.33 -5.04
C GLY A 100 18.61 15.21 -4.46
N ILE A 101 17.74 15.51 -3.48
CA ILE A 101 16.75 14.57 -2.96
C ILE A 101 15.46 14.72 -3.79
N PRO A 102 14.88 13.63 -4.32
CA PRO A 102 13.57 13.68 -4.96
C PRO A 102 12.49 14.19 -3.99
N VAL A 103 11.73 15.20 -4.41
CA VAL A 103 10.66 15.83 -3.62
C VAL A 103 9.32 15.69 -4.34
N ILE A 104 8.37 15.03 -3.70
CA ILE A 104 6.98 14.95 -4.16
C ILE A 104 6.13 15.89 -3.34
N PHE A 105 5.62 16.93 -3.99
CA PHE A 105 4.77 17.92 -3.35
C PHE A 105 3.30 17.64 -3.68
N ASP A 106 2.54 17.22 -2.67
CA ASP A 106 1.09 17.06 -2.72
C ASP A 106 0.46 18.32 -2.11
N PRO A 107 -0.04 19.27 -2.92
CA PRO A 107 -0.47 20.58 -2.46
C PRO A 107 -1.85 20.50 -1.81
N VAL A 108 -1.93 19.81 -0.66
CA VAL A 108 -3.17 19.58 0.06
C VAL A 108 -3.73 20.91 0.57
N MET A 109 -4.84 21.35 -0.04
CA MET A 109 -5.53 22.60 0.33
C MET A 109 -6.85 22.37 1.06
N ILE A 110 -7.48 21.22 0.86
CA ILE A 110 -8.81 20.88 1.40
C ILE A 110 -8.78 19.43 1.90
N ALA A 111 -9.31 19.20 3.09
CA ALA A 111 -9.47 17.85 3.64
C ALA A 111 -10.50 17.05 2.82
N SER A 112 -10.43 15.71 2.82
CA SER A 112 -11.49 14.89 2.21
C SER A 112 -12.88 15.12 2.83
N SER A 113 -12.93 15.67 4.05
CA SER A 113 -14.16 16.09 4.75
C SER A 113 -14.65 17.49 4.34
N GLY A 114 -13.93 18.21 3.48
CA GLY A 114 -14.27 19.55 3.00
C GLY A 114 -13.71 20.72 3.81
N ALA A 115 -12.97 20.46 4.91
CA ALA A 115 -12.34 21.52 5.69
C ALA A 115 -11.22 22.21 4.90
N VAL A 116 -11.18 23.55 4.93
CA VAL A 116 -10.09 24.34 4.33
C VAL A 116 -8.83 24.19 5.18
N LEU A 117 -7.73 23.79 4.55
CA LEU A 117 -6.44 23.50 5.20
C LEU A 117 -5.31 24.47 4.79
N ALA A 118 -5.53 25.27 3.74
CA ALA A 118 -4.58 26.27 3.27
C ALA A 118 -5.31 27.58 2.96
N ASP A 119 -4.81 28.69 3.50
CA ASP A 119 -5.24 30.05 3.15
C ASP A 119 -4.44 30.60 1.97
N GLU A 120 -4.80 31.80 1.48
CA GLU A 120 -4.10 32.45 0.36
C GLU A 120 -2.61 32.67 0.63
N ALA A 121 -2.24 32.96 1.88
CA ALA A 121 -0.84 33.11 2.27
C ALA A 121 -0.09 31.77 2.15
N THR A 122 -0.70 30.66 2.54
CA THR A 122 -0.14 29.32 2.42
C THR A 122 0.02 28.92 0.95
N ILE A 123 -0.99 29.19 0.12
CA ILE A 123 -0.93 28.94 -1.33
C ILE A 123 0.19 29.78 -1.99
N THR A 124 0.39 31.02 -1.53
CA THR A 124 1.50 31.85 -2.00
C THR A 124 2.85 31.23 -1.65
N ALA A 125 3.01 30.73 -0.43
CA ALA A 125 4.24 30.05 0.03
C ALA A 125 4.52 28.75 -0.74
N PHE A 126 3.49 28.07 -1.27
CA PHE A 126 3.65 26.87 -2.10
C PHE A 126 4.47 27.11 -3.36
N ARG A 127 4.56 28.35 -3.87
CA ARG A 127 5.39 28.66 -5.05
C ARG A 127 6.86 28.28 -4.84
N ARG A 128 7.41 28.52 -3.65
CA ARG A 128 8.79 28.18 -3.32
C ARG A 128 8.99 26.67 -3.21
N LEU A 129 8.00 25.96 -2.65
CA LEU A 129 8.01 24.50 -2.56
C LEU A 129 7.91 23.85 -3.94
N MET A 130 7.05 24.36 -4.84
CA MET A 130 6.97 23.90 -6.22
C MET A 130 8.30 24.05 -6.96
N ALA A 131 9.05 25.14 -6.71
CA ALA A 131 10.38 25.34 -7.28
C ALA A 131 11.43 24.33 -6.77
N CYS A 132 11.20 23.71 -5.62
CA CYS A 132 12.05 22.65 -5.06
C CYS A 132 11.55 21.24 -5.40
N ALA A 133 10.35 21.10 -5.96
CA ALA A 133 9.71 19.81 -6.19
C ALA A 133 10.28 19.11 -7.43
N THR A 134 10.37 17.79 -7.35
CA THR A 134 10.60 16.91 -8.51
C THR A 134 9.27 16.62 -9.22
N LEU A 135 8.18 16.49 -8.47
CA LEU A 135 6.83 16.28 -9.00
C LEU A 135 5.82 17.00 -8.10
N VAL A 136 4.90 17.75 -8.70
CA VAL A 136 3.73 18.29 -8.01
C VAL A 136 2.51 17.44 -8.37
N THR A 137 1.69 17.05 -7.38
CA THR A 137 0.58 16.11 -7.59
C THR A 137 -0.79 16.70 -7.25
N PRO A 138 -1.26 17.81 -7.86
CA PRO A 138 -2.55 18.39 -7.53
C PRO A 138 -3.71 17.57 -8.14
N ASN A 139 -4.85 17.59 -7.46
CA ASN A 139 -6.12 17.23 -8.09
C ASN A 139 -6.66 18.40 -8.93
N LEU A 140 -7.77 18.19 -9.64
CA LEU A 140 -8.33 19.23 -10.52
C LEU A 140 -8.68 20.54 -9.77
N PRO A 141 -9.42 20.52 -8.63
CA PRO A 141 -9.62 21.72 -7.81
C PRO A 141 -8.32 22.39 -7.33
N GLU A 142 -7.36 21.62 -6.83
CA GLU A 142 -6.05 22.13 -6.39
C GLU A 142 -5.28 22.78 -7.54
N LEU A 143 -5.34 22.19 -8.74
CA LEU A 143 -4.68 22.70 -9.94
C LEU A 143 -5.28 24.06 -10.36
N GLU A 144 -6.61 24.20 -10.29
CA GLU A 144 -7.29 25.47 -10.55
C GLU A 144 -6.84 26.54 -9.54
N ALA A 145 -6.81 26.21 -8.25
CA ALA A 145 -6.34 27.11 -7.19
C ALA A 145 -4.86 27.53 -7.34
N LEU A 146 -4.03 26.66 -7.93
CA LEU A 146 -2.63 26.96 -8.25
C LEU A 146 -2.44 27.80 -9.54
N GLY A 147 -3.52 28.12 -10.25
CA GLY A 147 -3.47 28.90 -11.50
C GLY A 147 -3.31 28.08 -12.78
N GLY A 148 -3.50 26.75 -12.71
CA GLY A 148 -3.49 25.85 -13.86
C GLY A 148 -2.13 25.24 -14.20
N GLU A 149 -2.10 24.37 -15.23
CA GLU A 149 -0.91 23.60 -15.61
C GLU A 149 0.31 24.50 -15.91
N ALA A 150 0.10 25.58 -16.67
CA ALA A 150 1.18 26.50 -17.06
C ALA A 150 1.82 27.17 -15.84
N ALA A 151 1.01 27.65 -14.88
CA ALA A 151 1.52 28.33 -13.68
C ALA A 151 2.34 27.40 -12.79
N VAL A 152 1.95 26.12 -12.68
CA VAL A 152 2.72 25.12 -11.93
C VAL A 152 4.02 24.77 -12.68
N LEU A 153 3.95 24.55 -13.99
CA LEU A 153 5.11 24.18 -14.81
C LEU A 153 6.12 25.32 -15.01
N GLU A 154 5.74 26.58 -14.77
CA GLU A 154 6.71 27.68 -14.65
C GLU A 154 7.68 27.45 -13.49
N LEU A 155 7.23 26.81 -12.41
CA LEU A 155 7.99 26.64 -11.18
C LEU A 155 8.57 25.22 -11.04
N ALA A 156 7.76 24.20 -11.29
CA ALA A 156 8.13 22.79 -11.13
C ALA A 156 8.48 22.14 -12.48
N PRO A 157 9.39 21.15 -12.49
CA PRO A 157 9.78 20.44 -13.71
C PRO A 157 8.69 19.50 -14.24
N ALA A 158 7.87 18.93 -13.35
CA ALA A 158 6.82 17.97 -13.71
C ALA A 158 5.58 18.10 -12.82
N LEU A 159 4.43 17.76 -13.40
CA LEU A 159 3.10 17.85 -12.83
C LEU A 159 2.33 16.56 -13.09
N LEU A 160 1.82 15.89 -12.05
CA LEU A 160 0.85 14.80 -12.17
C LEU A 160 -0.55 15.32 -11.85
N VAL A 161 -1.33 15.59 -12.89
CA VAL A 161 -2.73 16.01 -12.75
C VAL A 161 -3.59 14.80 -12.39
N LYS A 162 -4.14 14.77 -11.17
CA LYS A 162 -4.99 13.67 -10.67
C LYS A 162 -6.44 13.86 -11.12
N GLY A 163 -6.97 12.93 -11.90
CA GLY A 163 -8.32 13.00 -12.47
C GLY A 163 -9.44 12.49 -11.59
N GLY A 164 -9.16 12.06 -10.34
CA GLY A 164 -10.15 11.43 -9.46
C GLY A 164 -11.42 12.27 -9.20
N HIS A 165 -11.32 13.60 -9.32
CA HIS A 165 -12.41 14.57 -9.14
C HIS A 165 -13.21 14.85 -10.42
N ALA A 166 -12.78 14.34 -11.58
CA ALA A 166 -13.57 14.44 -12.81
C ALA A 166 -14.84 13.57 -12.72
N GLY A 167 -15.92 13.98 -13.39
CA GLY A 167 -17.10 13.13 -13.53
C GLY A 167 -16.86 11.92 -14.45
N GLY A 168 -17.78 10.95 -14.41
CA GLY A 168 -17.81 9.80 -15.31
C GLY A 168 -17.11 8.53 -14.78
N ASP A 169 -17.18 7.48 -15.59
CA ASP A 169 -16.81 6.11 -15.21
C ASP A 169 -15.31 5.80 -15.38
N THR A 170 -14.53 6.76 -15.89
CA THR A 170 -13.09 6.62 -16.11
C THR A 170 -12.34 7.73 -15.39
N VAL A 171 -11.35 7.34 -14.59
CA VAL A 171 -10.40 8.27 -13.96
C VAL A 171 -9.16 8.33 -14.83
N THR A 172 -8.73 9.54 -15.19
CA THR A 172 -7.54 9.76 -16.02
C THR A 172 -6.54 10.66 -15.33
N ASP A 173 -5.34 10.15 -15.11
CA ASP A 173 -4.20 10.91 -14.57
C ASP A 173 -3.21 11.21 -15.70
N ARG A 174 -2.62 12.41 -15.68
CA ARG A 174 -1.72 12.90 -16.73
C ARG A 174 -0.42 13.40 -16.13
N LEU A 175 0.71 12.88 -16.61
CA LEU A 175 2.03 13.43 -16.31
C LEU A 175 2.39 14.45 -17.40
N VAL A 176 2.61 15.69 -16.98
CA VAL A 176 2.86 16.84 -17.87
C VAL A 176 4.17 17.51 -17.47
N THR A 177 4.92 17.96 -18.47
CA THR A 177 6.16 18.73 -18.35
C THR A 177 6.06 19.98 -19.22
N ARG A 178 7.10 20.83 -19.23
CA ARG A 178 7.11 22.02 -20.10
C ARG A 178 7.08 21.66 -21.58
N GLU A 179 7.53 20.46 -21.93
CA GLU A 179 7.55 19.90 -23.28
C GLU A 179 6.18 19.33 -23.69
N GLY A 180 5.24 19.19 -22.75
CA GLY A 180 3.90 18.66 -22.96
C GLY A 180 3.59 17.43 -22.11
N GLU A 181 2.54 16.72 -22.49
CA GLU A 181 2.11 15.48 -21.82
C GLU A 181 3.07 14.33 -22.15
N VAL A 182 3.69 13.78 -21.10
CA VAL A 182 4.67 12.70 -21.18
C VAL A 182 3.99 11.33 -21.10
N ALA A 183 2.98 11.22 -20.23
CA ALA A 183 2.26 9.97 -20.02
C ALA A 183 0.83 10.20 -19.54
N ARG A 184 -0.02 9.20 -19.78
CA ARG A 184 -1.43 9.18 -19.39
C ARG A 184 -1.81 7.79 -18.93
N TRP A 185 -2.56 7.72 -17.84
CA TRP A 185 -3.16 6.48 -17.37
C TRP A 185 -4.65 6.65 -17.18
N SER A 186 -5.43 5.75 -17.76
CA SER A 186 -6.89 5.74 -17.67
C SER A 186 -7.38 4.39 -17.19
N ASP A 187 -8.27 4.42 -16.19
CA ASP A 187 -8.81 3.23 -15.55
C ASP A 187 -10.28 3.42 -15.20
N PRO A 188 -11.08 2.34 -15.14
CA PRO A 188 -12.42 2.40 -14.56
C PRO A 188 -12.39 2.95 -13.14
N ARG A 189 -13.33 3.87 -12.86
CA ARG A 189 -13.61 4.37 -11.51
C ARG A 189 -14.02 3.21 -10.62
N ILE A 190 -13.44 3.15 -9.43
CA ILE A 190 -13.85 2.19 -8.40
C ILE A 190 -14.93 2.87 -7.58
N ASP A 191 -16.14 2.31 -7.57
CA ASP A 191 -17.21 2.74 -6.69
C ASP A 191 -16.92 2.25 -5.27
N SER A 192 -16.43 3.15 -4.43
CA SER A 192 -16.13 2.87 -3.03
C SER A 192 -16.46 4.09 -2.19
N PRO A 193 -17.23 3.94 -1.10
CA PRO A 193 -17.47 5.01 -0.15
C PRO A 193 -16.24 5.28 0.74
N HIS A 194 -15.11 4.58 0.54
CA HIS A 194 -13.91 4.63 1.37
C HIS A 194 -12.70 5.09 0.56
N SER A 195 -12.69 6.38 0.20
CA SER A 195 -11.65 7.02 -0.63
C SER A 195 -10.76 8.00 0.16
N HIS A 196 -10.88 8.02 1.49
CA HIS A 196 -10.11 8.91 2.33
C HIS A 196 -8.61 8.56 2.24
N GLY A 197 -7.77 9.59 2.03
CA GLY A 197 -6.32 9.42 1.93
C GLY A 197 -5.79 8.97 0.57
N THR A 198 -6.63 8.85 -0.48
CA THR A 198 -6.19 8.47 -1.84
C THR A 198 -5.04 9.34 -2.37
N GLY A 199 -5.14 10.67 -2.22
CA GLY A 199 -4.09 11.61 -2.63
C GLY A 199 -2.77 11.41 -1.89
N CYS A 200 -2.81 11.35 -0.56
CA CYS A 200 -1.62 11.13 0.28
C CYS A 200 -0.94 9.79 -0.05
N THR A 201 -1.74 8.74 -0.21
CA THR A 201 -1.27 7.38 -0.55
C THR A 201 -0.60 7.36 -1.92
N LEU A 202 -1.16 8.06 -2.91
CA LEU A 202 -0.55 8.14 -4.24
C LEU A 202 0.80 8.86 -4.18
N SER A 203 0.84 10.05 -3.57
CA SER A 203 2.03 10.89 -3.56
C SER A 203 3.20 10.25 -2.79
N ILE A 204 2.92 9.62 -1.64
CA ILE A 204 3.95 8.92 -0.88
C ILE A 204 4.39 7.60 -1.53
N ALA A 205 3.50 6.88 -2.23
CA ALA A 205 3.89 5.70 -3.00
C ALA A 205 4.87 6.08 -4.12
N ILE A 206 4.61 7.19 -4.82
CA ILE A 206 5.53 7.74 -5.83
C ILE A 206 6.87 8.09 -5.18
N ALA A 207 6.88 8.84 -4.06
CA ALA A 207 8.11 9.18 -3.35
C ALA A 207 8.90 7.94 -2.95
N THR A 208 8.22 6.91 -2.43
CA THR A 208 8.84 5.64 -2.02
C THR A 208 9.52 4.94 -3.20
N LEU A 209 8.83 4.83 -4.32
CA LEU A 209 9.35 4.16 -5.52
C LEU A 209 10.50 4.95 -6.16
N LEU A 210 10.44 6.28 -6.17
CA LEU A 210 11.55 7.12 -6.62
C LEU A 210 12.77 6.99 -5.70
N GLY A 211 12.58 6.93 -4.38
CA GLY A 211 13.65 6.65 -3.42
C GLY A 211 14.28 5.26 -3.58
N GLN A 212 13.54 4.31 -4.17
CA GLN A 212 14.05 2.99 -4.59
C GLN A 212 14.73 3.01 -5.97
N GLY A 213 14.83 4.17 -6.62
CA GLY A 213 15.43 4.32 -7.96
C GLY A 213 14.53 3.89 -9.12
N VAL A 214 13.21 3.73 -8.90
CA VAL A 214 12.26 3.40 -9.97
C VAL A 214 12.04 4.64 -10.86
N PRO A 215 12.07 4.53 -12.20
CA PRO A 215 11.77 5.66 -13.10
C PRO A 215 10.38 6.26 -12.87
N MET A 216 10.22 7.57 -13.08
CA MET A 216 9.02 8.36 -12.75
C MET A 216 7.71 7.74 -13.26
N GLU A 217 7.61 7.41 -14.55
CA GLU A 217 6.40 6.86 -15.17
C GLU A 217 6.03 5.50 -14.57
N ALA A 218 7.04 4.63 -14.35
CA ALA A 218 6.85 3.34 -13.71
C ALA A 218 6.47 3.48 -12.23
N ALA A 219 7.05 4.46 -11.53
CA ALA A 219 6.71 4.79 -10.14
C ALA A 219 5.24 5.24 -10.04
N ILE A 220 4.79 6.11 -10.93
CA ILE A 220 3.39 6.57 -11.00
C ILE A 220 2.46 5.40 -11.32
N GLU A 221 2.76 4.58 -12.33
CA GLU A 221 1.93 3.43 -12.68
C GLU A 221 1.73 2.46 -11.50
N ARG A 222 2.82 2.12 -10.80
CA ARG A 222 2.80 1.24 -9.63
C ARG A 222 2.09 1.87 -8.44
N ALA A 223 2.30 3.16 -8.17
CA ALA A 223 1.60 3.89 -7.12
C ALA A 223 0.09 3.94 -7.38
N ARG A 224 -0.33 4.15 -8.63
CA ARG A 224 -1.74 4.06 -9.03
C ARG A 224 -2.30 2.66 -8.81
N ARG A 225 -1.56 1.61 -9.16
CA ARG A 225 -1.96 0.22 -8.91
C ARG A 225 -2.13 -0.05 -7.41
N PHE A 226 -1.21 0.45 -6.57
CA PHE A 226 -1.29 0.35 -5.11
C PHE A 226 -2.59 0.97 -4.58
N VAL A 227 -2.88 2.23 -4.96
CA VAL A 227 -4.10 2.93 -4.52
C VAL A 227 -5.36 2.18 -4.98
N ARG A 228 -5.38 1.67 -6.21
CA ARG A 228 -6.52 0.91 -6.74
C ARG A 228 -6.77 -0.39 -5.99
N LEU A 229 -5.71 -1.11 -5.60
CA LEU A 229 -5.84 -2.31 -4.76
C LEU A 229 -6.35 -1.92 -3.36
N ALA A 230 -5.75 -0.90 -2.74
CA ALA A 230 -6.17 -0.42 -1.42
C ALA A 230 -7.65 0.03 -1.40
N LEU A 231 -8.14 0.64 -2.48
CA LEU A 231 -9.56 1.02 -2.61
C LEU A 231 -10.49 -0.18 -2.68
N ARG A 232 -10.10 -1.23 -3.43
CA ARG A 232 -10.90 -2.47 -3.55
C ARG A 232 -10.96 -3.23 -2.22
N ASP A 233 -9.86 -3.19 -1.48
CA ASP A 233 -9.72 -3.92 -0.22
C ASP A 233 -10.07 -3.06 1.01
N ALA A 234 -10.81 -1.97 0.81
CA ALA A 234 -11.22 -1.09 1.90
C ALA A 234 -11.98 -1.90 2.97
N PRO A 235 -11.58 -1.82 4.25
CA PRO A 235 -12.07 -2.72 5.31
C PRO A 235 -13.50 -2.45 5.80
N GLY A 236 -14.16 -1.38 5.33
CA GLY A 236 -15.54 -1.09 5.74
C GLY A 236 -15.74 -0.77 7.22
N LEU A 237 -14.73 -0.20 7.90
CA LEU A 237 -14.77 0.06 9.35
C LEU A 237 -15.83 1.09 9.79
N VAL A 238 -16.31 1.89 8.85
CA VAL A 238 -17.30 2.96 9.04
C VAL A 238 -18.21 3.00 7.81
N ALA A 239 -19.36 3.67 7.90
CA ALA A 239 -20.35 3.69 6.81
C ALA A 239 -19.84 4.38 5.52
N SER A 240 -19.03 5.44 5.65
CA SER A 240 -18.45 6.18 4.52
C SER A 240 -17.20 6.94 4.97
N ASN A 241 -16.41 7.42 3.99
CA ASN A 241 -15.15 8.13 4.17
C ASN A 241 -14.16 7.41 5.10
N GLY A 242 -14.20 6.08 5.08
CA GLY A 242 -13.29 5.23 5.82
C GLY A 242 -11.91 5.15 5.18
N PRO A 243 -10.92 4.59 5.92
CA PRO A 243 -9.60 4.33 5.38
C PRO A 243 -9.64 3.28 4.26
N MET A 244 -8.67 3.35 3.35
CA MET A 244 -8.40 2.28 2.38
C MET A 244 -7.70 1.07 3.01
N GLY A 245 -7.73 -0.07 2.33
CA GLY A 245 -7.10 -1.34 2.73
C GLY A 245 -5.60 -1.43 2.52
N HIS A 246 -4.81 -0.45 2.97
CA HIS A 246 -3.35 -0.41 2.77
C HIS A 246 -2.65 -1.74 3.14
N GLN A 247 -2.98 -2.28 4.31
CA GLN A 247 -2.45 -3.54 4.86
C GLN A 247 -2.88 -4.79 4.08
N ARG A 248 -3.86 -4.67 3.18
CA ARG A 248 -4.35 -5.76 2.33
C ARG A 248 -3.72 -5.74 0.95
N VAL A 249 -3.09 -4.64 0.55
CA VAL A 249 -2.35 -4.59 -0.71
C VAL A 249 -1.24 -5.66 -0.69
N ARG A 250 -1.24 -6.53 -1.70
CA ARG A 250 -0.19 -7.54 -1.91
C ARG A 250 0.69 -7.10 -3.08
N ASN A 251 1.99 -7.29 -2.90
CA ASN A 251 3.04 -6.59 -3.67
C ASN A 251 3.51 -7.39 -4.90
N ASP A 252 2.81 -8.47 -5.23
CA ASP A 252 3.27 -9.58 -6.10
C ASP A 252 3.60 -9.17 -7.54
N ALA A 253 3.24 -7.94 -7.94
CA ALA A 253 3.56 -7.37 -9.25
C ALA A 253 3.89 -5.87 -9.22
N LEU A 254 4.27 -5.30 -8.05
CA LEU A 254 4.71 -3.90 -7.96
C LEU A 254 6.24 -3.76 -7.99
N ALA A 255 7.00 -4.86 -7.86
CA ALA A 255 8.46 -4.87 -7.99
C ALA A 255 8.90 -5.81 -9.13
N PRO A 256 10.01 -5.52 -9.84
CA PRO A 256 10.61 -6.46 -10.78
C PRO A 256 11.07 -7.74 -10.07
N GLY A 257 11.20 -8.84 -10.82
CA GLY A 257 11.68 -10.12 -10.31
C GLY A 257 10.60 -11.19 -10.23
N TRP A 258 10.99 -12.35 -9.72
CA TRP A 258 10.11 -13.50 -9.57
C TRP A 258 9.40 -13.44 -8.22
N HIS A 259 8.07 -13.34 -8.24
CA HIS A 259 7.23 -13.39 -7.05
C HIS A 259 6.40 -14.66 -7.11
N LEU A 260 6.55 -15.53 -6.10
CA LEU A 260 5.67 -16.67 -5.96
C LEU A 260 4.29 -16.16 -5.58
N ASN A 261 3.34 -16.25 -6.52
CA ASN A 261 1.99 -15.71 -6.33
C ASN A 261 0.97 -16.81 -6.00
N GLN A 262 1.06 -17.97 -6.65
CA GLN A 262 0.12 -19.07 -6.43
C GLN A 262 0.74 -20.43 -6.77
N VAL A 263 0.13 -21.49 -6.23
CA VAL A 263 0.31 -22.89 -6.63
C VAL A 263 -1.02 -23.42 -7.17
N THR A 264 -0.99 -24.21 -8.23
CA THR A 264 -2.19 -24.90 -8.76
C THR A 264 -2.08 -26.39 -8.50
N LEU A 265 -3.12 -26.96 -7.90
CA LEU A 265 -3.24 -28.39 -7.67
C LEU A 265 -4.15 -29.03 -8.72
N GLY A 266 -3.75 -30.19 -9.24
CA GLY A 266 -4.59 -30.96 -10.14
C GLY A 266 -5.80 -31.52 -9.39
N ALA A 267 -6.98 -31.39 -9.99
CA ALA A 267 -8.23 -31.91 -9.44
C ALA A 267 -8.85 -32.95 -10.38
N THR A 268 -9.58 -33.90 -9.81
CA THR A 268 -10.36 -34.91 -10.56
C THR A 268 -11.86 -34.64 -10.52
N ASP A 269 -12.35 -34.07 -9.41
CA ASP A 269 -13.73 -33.65 -9.19
C ASP A 269 -13.74 -32.20 -8.71
N TYR A 270 -14.29 -31.32 -9.54
CA TYR A 270 -14.38 -29.88 -9.26
C TYR A 270 -15.19 -29.60 -7.99
N ALA A 271 -16.40 -30.16 -7.89
CA ALA A 271 -17.34 -29.84 -6.83
C ALA A 271 -16.82 -30.35 -5.48
N ALA A 272 -16.31 -31.59 -5.45
CA ALA A 272 -15.73 -32.15 -4.24
C ALA A 272 -14.52 -31.33 -3.76
N SER A 273 -13.65 -30.93 -4.68
CA SER A 273 -12.47 -30.10 -4.36
C SER A 273 -12.88 -28.73 -3.82
N VAL A 274 -13.84 -28.04 -4.47
CA VAL A 274 -14.36 -26.75 -3.98
C VAL A 274 -14.93 -26.87 -2.58
N THR A 275 -15.75 -27.89 -2.32
CA THR A 275 -16.29 -28.15 -0.97
C THR A 275 -15.17 -28.36 0.04
N PHE A 276 -14.16 -29.17 -0.29
CA PHE A 276 -13.04 -29.46 0.58
C PHE A 276 -12.25 -28.21 0.96
N TYR A 277 -11.81 -27.41 -0.02
CA TYR A 277 -10.99 -26.22 0.25
C TYR A 277 -11.76 -25.12 0.98
N ARG A 278 -13.08 -24.99 0.77
CA ARG A 278 -13.92 -24.09 1.55
C ARG A 278 -14.09 -24.53 2.99
N ALA A 279 -14.24 -25.83 3.22
CA ALA A 279 -14.35 -26.40 4.57
C ALA A 279 -13.02 -26.30 5.35
N LEU A 280 -11.88 -26.31 4.67
CA LEU A 280 -10.58 -25.93 5.26
C LEU A 280 -10.51 -24.46 5.71
N GLY A 281 -11.52 -23.65 5.41
CA GLY A 281 -11.60 -22.24 5.77
C GLY A 281 -11.07 -21.27 4.71
N LEU A 282 -10.68 -21.75 3.53
CA LEU A 282 -10.22 -20.88 2.46
C LEU A 282 -11.42 -20.17 1.77
N THR A 283 -11.26 -18.89 1.47
CA THR A 283 -12.28 -18.11 0.78
C THR A 283 -12.19 -18.34 -0.72
N GLN A 284 -13.23 -18.87 -1.36
CA GLN A 284 -13.27 -19.00 -2.81
C GLN A 284 -13.44 -17.62 -3.47
N ILE A 285 -12.41 -17.16 -4.19
CA ILE A 285 -12.37 -15.84 -4.86
C ILE A 285 -12.52 -15.91 -6.38
N VAL A 286 -12.33 -17.09 -6.97
CA VAL A 286 -12.64 -17.37 -8.39
C VAL A 286 -13.42 -18.67 -8.48
N ASP A 287 -14.56 -18.63 -9.17
CA ASP A 287 -15.43 -19.78 -9.44
C ASP A 287 -15.61 -19.90 -10.96
N SER A 288 -15.05 -20.96 -11.56
CA SER A 288 -15.09 -21.19 -13.00
C SER A 288 -15.32 -22.68 -13.31
N PRO A 289 -16.52 -23.21 -12.96
CA PRO A 289 -16.84 -24.63 -13.11
C PRO A 289 -16.74 -25.12 -14.56
N ASP A 290 -17.13 -24.29 -15.52
CA ASP A 290 -17.08 -24.63 -16.95
C ASP A 290 -15.65 -24.87 -17.47
N ASN A 291 -14.66 -24.27 -16.80
CA ASN A 291 -13.23 -24.48 -17.08
C ASN A 291 -12.59 -25.43 -16.06
N GLY A 292 -13.35 -26.00 -15.13
CA GLY A 292 -12.82 -26.82 -14.04
C GLY A 292 -11.82 -26.09 -13.13
N TYR A 293 -11.86 -24.76 -13.05
CA TYR A 293 -10.89 -23.94 -12.32
C TYR A 293 -11.52 -23.18 -11.16
N ALA A 294 -10.88 -23.24 -10.00
CA ALA A 294 -11.23 -22.39 -8.87
C ALA A 294 -9.97 -21.84 -8.19
N ARG A 295 -10.09 -20.66 -7.59
CA ARG A 295 -9.04 -20.05 -6.77
C ARG A 295 -9.57 -19.71 -5.39
N PHE A 296 -8.77 -20.01 -4.40
CA PHE A 296 -9.03 -19.76 -3.00
C PHE A 296 -7.97 -18.84 -2.42
N GLU A 297 -8.35 -18.07 -1.42
CA GLU A 297 -7.51 -17.17 -0.66
C GLU A 297 -7.51 -17.60 0.81
N ALA A 298 -6.32 -17.70 1.41
CA ALA A 298 -6.15 -17.91 2.85
C ALA A 298 -6.22 -16.58 3.61
N ASP A 299 -6.38 -16.63 4.94
CA ASP A 299 -6.53 -15.42 5.78
C ASP A 299 -5.38 -14.40 5.66
N ASN A 300 -4.19 -14.86 5.28
CA ASN A 300 -3.03 -13.99 5.05
C ASN A 300 -2.99 -13.37 3.64
N GLY A 301 -3.91 -13.74 2.76
CA GLY A 301 -4.00 -13.31 1.35
C GLY A 301 -3.20 -14.17 0.37
N ALA A 302 -2.54 -15.24 0.81
CA ALA A 302 -1.91 -16.19 -0.10
C ALA A 302 -2.98 -16.96 -0.88
N THR A 303 -2.73 -17.23 -2.16
CA THR A 303 -3.70 -17.91 -3.02
C THR A 303 -3.27 -19.31 -3.42
N LEU A 304 -4.26 -20.18 -3.53
CA LEU A 304 -4.16 -21.55 -4.02
C LEU A 304 -5.23 -21.75 -5.08
N SER A 305 -4.91 -22.42 -6.19
CA SER A 305 -5.94 -22.82 -7.15
C SER A 305 -6.00 -24.32 -7.36
N ILE A 306 -7.15 -24.77 -7.86
CA ILE A 306 -7.34 -26.11 -8.38
C ILE A 306 -7.70 -26.03 -9.86
N HIS A 307 -7.31 -27.05 -10.63
CA HIS A 307 -7.68 -27.16 -12.03
C HIS A 307 -7.95 -28.62 -12.41
N VAL A 308 -9.14 -28.90 -12.93
CA VAL A 308 -9.49 -30.23 -13.43
C VAL A 308 -8.77 -30.48 -14.75
N GLY A 309 -8.05 -31.60 -14.82
CA GLY A 309 -7.27 -31.99 -16.01
C GLY A 309 -5.77 -31.72 -15.93
N GLU A 310 -5.32 -31.01 -14.88
CA GLU A 310 -3.89 -30.99 -14.54
C GLU A 310 -3.46 -32.30 -13.87
N ALA A 311 -2.16 -32.59 -13.91
CA ALA A 311 -1.60 -33.75 -13.23
C ALA A 311 -1.85 -33.65 -11.71
N VAL A 312 -2.33 -34.76 -11.14
CA VAL A 312 -2.63 -34.88 -9.72
C VAL A 312 -1.42 -35.44 -8.99
N GLY A 313 -1.12 -34.90 -7.82
CA GLY A 313 0.03 -35.30 -7.01
C GLY A 313 1.37 -34.79 -7.54
N GLY A 314 2.42 -35.03 -6.76
CA GLY A 314 3.79 -34.59 -7.08
C GLY A 314 4.23 -33.29 -6.39
N ALA A 315 3.31 -32.56 -5.76
CA ALA A 315 3.60 -31.44 -4.88
C ALA A 315 2.83 -31.59 -3.55
N MET A 316 3.42 -31.07 -2.48
CA MET A 316 2.78 -30.95 -1.16
C MET A 316 2.58 -29.46 -0.86
N VAL A 317 1.39 -29.09 -0.41
CA VAL A 317 1.06 -27.70 -0.05
C VAL A 317 1.10 -27.54 1.45
N TYR A 318 1.75 -26.49 1.92
CA TYR A 318 1.91 -26.19 3.35
C TYR A 318 0.99 -25.05 3.76
N LEU A 319 0.11 -25.30 4.72
CA LEU A 319 -0.76 -24.31 5.32
C LEU A 319 -0.36 -24.15 6.79
N GLU A 320 0.06 -22.94 7.18
CA GLU A 320 0.44 -22.69 8.56
C GLU A 320 -0.79 -22.32 9.40
N CYS A 321 -0.89 -22.94 10.57
CA CYS A 321 -2.01 -22.84 11.48
C CYS A 321 -1.47 -22.73 12.91
N ALA A 322 -1.71 -21.59 13.57
CA ALA A 322 -1.24 -21.37 14.95
C ALA A 322 -1.94 -22.28 15.96
N ASP A 323 -3.18 -22.68 15.66
CA ASP A 323 -4.06 -23.55 16.43
C ASP A 323 -4.10 -24.99 15.86
N LEU A 324 -2.96 -25.51 15.39
CA LEU A 324 -2.86 -26.76 14.62
C LEU A 324 -3.65 -27.93 15.22
N ASP A 325 -3.40 -28.29 16.48
CA ASP A 325 -4.07 -29.44 17.13
C ASP A 325 -5.59 -29.26 17.20
N ALA A 326 -6.05 -28.06 17.52
CA ALA A 326 -7.48 -27.75 17.60
C ALA A 326 -8.13 -27.80 16.21
N ARG A 327 -7.44 -27.28 15.18
CA ARG A 327 -7.93 -27.30 13.79
C ARG A 327 -8.04 -28.72 13.25
N VAL A 328 -7.03 -29.55 13.48
CA VAL A 328 -7.04 -30.96 13.03
C VAL A 328 -8.14 -31.75 13.75
N ALA A 329 -8.32 -31.55 15.06
CA ALA A 329 -9.41 -32.17 15.80
C ALA A 329 -10.79 -31.75 15.26
N ALA A 330 -10.97 -30.46 14.91
CA ALA A 330 -12.20 -29.96 14.31
C ALA A 330 -12.47 -30.62 12.93
N LEU A 331 -11.47 -30.65 12.05
CA LEU A 331 -11.58 -31.30 10.73
C LEU A 331 -11.91 -32.79 10.87
N ALA A 332 -11.23 -33.51 11.78
CA ALA A 332 -11.55 -34.91 12.04
C ALA A 332 -13.01 -35.11 12.50
N SER A 333 -13.51 -34.22 13.36
CA SER A 333 -14.91 -34.26 13.83
C SER A 333 -15.94 -33.97 12.72
N GLU A 334 -15.54 -33.23 11.69
CA GLU A 334 -16.33 -32.95 10.48
C GLU A 334 -16.23 -34.07 9.44
N GLY A 335 -15.44 -35.12 9.71
CA GLY A 335 -15.32 -36.31 8.87
C GLY A 335 -14.17 -36.25 7.85
N PHE A 336 -13.26 -35.29 7.96
CA PHE A 336 -12.05 -35.26 7.13
C PHE A 336 -11.10 -36.39 7.53
N ALA A 337 -10.55 -37.08 6.52
CA ALA A 337 -9.51 -38.07 6.74
C ALA A 337 -8.20 -37.37 7.11
N ILE A 338 -7.67 -37.69 8.28
CA ILE A 338 -6.36 -37.22 8.73
C ILE A 338 -5.36 -38.35 8.49
N ASP A 339 -4.41 -38.12 7.59
CA ASP A 339 -3.38 -39.10 7.21
C ASP A 339 -2.29 -39.22 8.29
N GLN A 340 -2.00 -38.12 8.97
CA GLN A 340 -1.05 -38.02 10.09
C GLN A 340 -1.57 -37.00 11.10
N ASP A 341 -1.80 -37.44 12.34
CA ASP A 341 -2.11 -36.55 13.46
C ASP A 341 -0.94 -35.58 13.75
N PRO A 342 -1.19 -34.44 14.42
CA PRO A 342 -0.14 -33.47 14.72
C PRO A 342 1.00 -34.10 15.53
N ILE A 343 2.23 -34.03 14.99
CA ILE A 343 3.45 -34.50 15.66
C ILE A 343 4.56 -33.45 15.56
N ASP A 344 5.46 -33.45 16.54
CA ASP A 344 6.64 -32.59 16.53
C ASP A 344 7.73 -33.23 15.66
N GLU A 345 8.26 -32.44 14.73
CA GLU A 345 9.25 -32.92 13.77
C GLU A 345 10.67 -32.51 14.15
N SER A 346 11.63 -33.30 13.66
CA SER A 346 13.07 -33.09 13.92
C SER A 346 13.60 -31.75 13.40
N TRP A 347 12.91 -31.13 12.44
CA TRP A 347 13.22 -29.81 11.89
C TRP A 347 12.44 -28.67 12.58
N GLY A 348 11.97 -28.90 13.81
CA GLY A 348 11.63 -27.83 14.75
C GLY A 348 10.26 -27.19 14.57
N TRP A 349 9.33 -27.87 13.91
CA TRP A 349 7.92 -27.48 13.84
C TRP A 349 7.00 -28.67 14.12
N ARG A 350 5.72 -28.37 14.36
CA ARG A 350 4.67 -29.37 14.54
C ARG A 350 3.86 -29.48 13.27
N GLU A 351 3.56 -30.68 12.76
CA GLU A 351 2.77 -30.85 11.55
C GLU A 351 1.79 -32.03 11.58
N ALA A 352 0.71 -31.89 10.83
CA ALA A 352 -0.28 -32.91 10.50
C ALA A 352 -0.46 -32.97 8.98
N ARG A 353 -0.95 -34.11 8.49
CA ARG A 353 -1.16 -34.31 7.04
C ARG A 353 -2.55 -34.82 6.75
N LEU A 354 -3.10 -34.36 5.63
CA LEU A 354 -4.35 -34.83 5.05
C LEU A 354 -4.29 -34.74 3.53
N SER A 355 -5.10 -35.54 2.86
CA SER A 355 -5.21 -35.57 1.41
C SER A 355 -6.51 -34.93 0.96
N ASP A 356 -6.45 -34.13 -0.11
CA ASP A 356 -7.66 -33.61 -0.77
C ASP A 356 -8.38 -34.72 -1.57
N PRO A 357 -9.59 -34.47 -2.12
CA PRO A 357 -10.35 -35.48 -2.86
C PRO A 357 -9.65 -36.04 -4.10
N ALA A 358 -8.68 -35.31 -4.66
CA ALA A 358 -7.87 -35.79 -5.79
C ALA A 358 -6.66 -36.60 -5.30
N GLY A 359 -6.28 -36.50 -4.04
CA GLY A 359 -5.12 -37.15 -3.45
C GLY A 359 -3.88 -36.26 -3.37
N ASN A 360 -4.03 -34.94 -3.52
CA ASN A 360 -2.94 -34.01 -3.23
C ASN A 360 -2.72 -33.92 -1.72
N VAL A 361 -1.46 -33.95 -1.29
CA VAL A 361 -1.12 -33.90 0.14
C VAL A 361 -1.04 -32.46 0.62
N LEU A 362 -1.79 -32.16 1.68
CA LEU A 362 -1.67 -30.93 2.46
C LEU A 362 -0.93 -31.21 3.76
N CYS A 363 0.06 -30.40 4.05
CA CYS A 363 0.73 -30.32 5.34
C CYS A 363 0.18 -29.12 6.11
N LEU A 364 -0.58 -29.38 7.17
CA LEU A 364 -0.98 -28.36 8.13
C LEU A 364 0.11 -28.29 9.19
N TYR A 365 0.69 -27.12 9.43
CA TYR A 365 1.84 -27.06 10.35
C TYR A 365 1.88 -25.78 11.18
N PHE A 366 2.66 -25.79 12.25
CA PHE A 366 2.99 -24.64 13.07
C PHE A 366 4.50 -24.55 13.25
N GLY A 367 5.13 -23.60 12.55
CA GLY A 367 6.58 -23.40 12.61
C GLY A 367 7.03 -22.27 13.51
N GLY A 368 6.15 -21.31 13.82
CA GLY A 368 6.52 -20.14 14.61
C GLY A 368 7.72 -19.40 14.02
N GLU A 369 8.67 -18.96 14.85
CA GLU A 369 9.89 -18.31 14.36
C GLU A 369 10.77 -19.26 13.54
N ASN A 370 10.80 -20.56 13.86
CA ASN A 370 11.60 -21.57 13.17
C ASN A 370 11.22 -21.71 11.69
N ARG A 371 10.02 -21.28 11.28
CA ARG A 371 9.64 -21.20 9.86
C ARG A 371 10.62 -20.34 9.05
N ARG A 372 11.08 -19.23 9.62
CA ARG A 372 11.93 -18.25 8.93
C ARG A 372 13.32 -18.12 9.55
N TYR A 373 13.48 -18.46 10.83
CA TYR A 373 14.71 -18.30 11.60
C TYR A 373 15.12 -19.61 12.31
N PRO A 374 15.21 -20.75 11.62
CA PRO A 374 15.68 -21.98 12.26
C PRO A 374 17.18 -21.91 12.60
N PRO A 375 17.68 -22.76 13.52
CA PRO A 375 19.09 -22.81 13.89
C PRO A 375 20.07 -23.04 12.73
N TRP A 376 19.63 -23.66 11.64
CA TRP A 376 20.41 -23.90 10.41
C TRP A 376 20.15 -22.87 9.31
N ARG A 377 19.53 -21.72 9.62
CA ARG A 377 19.34 -20.65 8.64
C ARG A 377 20.70 -20.16 8.13
N ILE A 378 20.87 -20.13 6.82
CA ILE A 378 22.04 -19.56 6.18
C ILE A 378 22.04 -18.05 6.43
N ALA A 379 23.15 -17.51 6.94
CA ALA A 379 23.32 -16.07 7.08
C ALA A 379 23.30 -15.42 5.69
N THR A 380 22.55 -14.34 5.54
CA THR A 380 22.66 -13.48 4.36
C THR A 380 24.03 -12.79 4.39
N GLU A 381 24.88 -13.09 3.40
CA GLU A 381 26.15 -12.39 3.16
C GLU A 381 25.96 -10.90 2.82
#